data_AF-A0A3A5R9N4-F1
#
_entry.id   AF-A0A3A5R9N4-F1
#
_cell.length_a   1.000
_cell.length_b   1.000
_cell.length_c   1.000
_cell.angle_alpha   90.00
_cell.angle_beta   90.00
_cell.angle_gamma   90.00
#
_symmetry.space_group_name_H-M   'P 1'
#
loop_
_entity.id
_entity.type
_entity.pdbx_description
1 polymer ?
#
loop_
_entity_poly.entity_id
_entity_poly.type
_entity_poly.pdbx_seq_one_letter_code
_entity_poly.pdbx_strand_id
1 'polypeptide(L)'
;MGLIVRQARELGLDILMGGGDGWDSQRLAEIAQVENLNRCCFSSPYSAEDTSSINQAFVAAYQKEYKERPDVFAALAYDSAKLFLKALEEAGSADPQKVAEALSKTKEMAGVSGTKTFCADHNPIKSAVIIE
;
A
#
# COMPACT_ATOMS: atom_id res chain seq x y z
N MET A 1 -16.22 4.85 -4.04
CA MET A 1 -15.72 5.78 -5.07
C MET A 1 -16.19 5.42 -6.48
N GLY A 2 -16.16 4.15 -6.89
CA GLY A 2 -16.61 3.76 -8.25
C GLY A 2 -18.01 4.24 -8.65
N LEU A 3 -19.00 4.19 -7.73
CA LEU A 3 -20.34 4.73 -8.00
C LEU A 3 -20.34 6.24 -8.27
N ILE A 4 -19.52 7.01 -7.55
CA ILE A 4 -19.40 8.46 -7.74
C ILE A 4 -18.79 8.76 -9.10
N VAL A 5 -17.74 8.02 -9.50
CA VAL A 5 -17.14 8.15 -10.84
C VAL A 5 -18.15 7.86 -11.92
N ARG A 6 -18.84 6.71 -11.83
CA ARG A 6 -19.86 6.31 -12.82
C ARG A 6 -20.96 7.36 -12.96
N GLN A 7 -21.55 7.80 -11.84
CA GLN A 7 -22.62 8.80 -11.84
C GLN A 7 -22.15 10.16 -12.39
N ALA A 8 -20.91 10.56 -12.12
CA ALA A 8 -20.35 11.79 -12.70
C ALA A 8 -20.26 11.71 -14.23
N ARG A 9 -19.82 10.56 -14.76
CA ARG A 9 -19.77 10.33 -16.22
C ARG A 9 -21.18 10.24 -16.84
N GLU A 10 -22.13 9.59 -16.17
CA GLU A 10 -23.55 9.56 -16.58
C GLU A 10 -24.18 10.97 -16.67
N LEU A 11 -23.74 11.90 -15.80
CA LEU A 11 -24.14 13.31 -15.83
C LEU A 11 -23.38 14.15 -16.90
N GLY A 12 -22.50 13.53 -17.69
CA GLY A 12 -21.71 14.22 -18.72
C GLY A 12 -20.52 15.01 -18.17
N LEU A 13 -20.09 14.78 -16.92
CA LEU A 13 -18.92 15.44 -16.36
C LEU A 13 -17.64 14.74 -16.83
N ASP A 14 -16.88 15.40 -17.72
CA ASP A 14 -15.55 14.94 -18.18
C ASP A 14 -14.41 15.70 -17.46
N ILE A 15 -14.39 15.60 -16.13
CA ILE A 15 -13.38 16.23 -15.27
C ILE A 15 -12.36 15.22 -14.74
N LEU A 16 -11.17 15.71 -14.38
CA LEU A 16 -10.18 14.94 -13.62
C LEU A 16 -10.78 14.62 -12.24
N MET A 17 -10.74 13.35 -11.85
CA MET A 17 -11.20 12.90 -10.53
C MET A 17 -10.02 12.33 -9.75
N GLY A 18 -9.75 12.93 -8.60
CA GLY A 18 -8.65 12.54 -7.71
C GLY A 18 -9.14 11.79 -6.47
N GLY A 19 -8.33 10.85 -5.99
CA GLY A 19 -8.58 10.07 -4.79
C GLY A 19 -7.36 9.90 -3.88
N GLY A 20 -7.60 9.34 -2.70
CA GLY A 20 -6.55 8.78 -1.84
C GLY A 20 -6.34 7.29 -2.08
N ASP A 21 -5.50 6.68 -1.25
CA ASP A 21 -5.12 5.26 -1.32
C ASP A 21 -6.31 4.29 -1.18
N GLY A 22 -7.42 4.72 -0.59
CA GLY A 22 -8.68 3.96 -0.58
C GLY A 22 -9.29 3.67 -1.96
N TRP A 23 -8.75 4.22 -3.04
CA TRP A 23 -9.09 3.84 -4.42
C TRP A 23 -8.33 2.60 -4.92
N ASP A 24 -7.25 2.20 -4.23
CA ASP A 24 -6.37 1.10 -4.63
C ASP A 24 -7.05 -0.25 -4.39
N SER A 25 -7.92 -0.63 -5.32
CA SER A 25 -8.68 -1.87 -5.29
C SER A 25 -9.10 -2.26 -6.70
N GLN A 26 -8.93 -3.54 -7.04
CA GLN A 26 -9.42 -4.09 -8.30
C GLN A 26 -10.95 -3.90 -8.46
N ARG A 27 -11.68 -3.89 -7.34
CA ARG A 27 -13.15 -3.68 -7.31
C ARG A 27 -13.56 -2.28 -7.76
N LEU A 28 -12.65 -1.30 -7.71
CA LEU A 28 -12.94 0.05 -8.19
C LEU A 28 -13.34 0.03 -9.67
N ALA A 29 -12.56 -0.67 -10.51
CA ALA A 29 -12.80 -0.78 -11.95
C ALA A 29 -14.11 -1.52 -12.25
N GLU A 30 -14.46 -2.55 -11.47
CA GLU A 30 -15.72 -3.26 -11.61
C GLU A 30 -16.93 -2.34 -11.32
N ILE A 31 -16.89 -1.59 -10.23
CA ILE A 31 -18.01 -0.75 -9.79
C ILE A 31 -18.15 0.50 -10.67
N ALA A 32 -17.01 1.11 -11.01
CA ALA A 32 -16.96 2.29 -11.87
C ALA A 32 -17.31 1.97 -13.32
N GLN A 33 -17.11 0.72 -13.76
CA GLN A 33 -16.95 0.32 -15.16
C GLN A 33 -15.68 0.98 -15.72
N VAL A 34 -14.72 0.15 -16.15
CA VAL A 34 -13.33 0.56 -16.42
C VAL A 34 -13.21 1.76 -17.37
N GLU A 35 -14.11 1.88 -18.34
CA GLU A 35 -14.21 2.99 -19.28
C GLU A 35 -14.44 4.35 -18.61
N ASN A 36 -15.05 4.38 -17.43
CA ASN A 36 -15.33 5.60 -16.68
C ASN A 36 -14.12 6.07 -15.85
N LEU A 37 -13.11 5.21 -15.67
CA LEU A 37 -11.89 5.54 -14.93
C LEU A 37 -10.89 6.37 -15.75
N ASN A 38 -11.16 6.62 -17.02
CA ASN A 38 -10.41 7.62 -17.78
C ASN A 38 -10.40 8.96 -17.03
N ARG A 39 -9.22 9.61 -16.97
CA ARG A 39 -8.99 10.84 -16.20
C ARG A 39 -9.30 10.70 -14.70
N CYS A 40 -9.01 9.54 -14.13
CA CYS A 40 -8.97 9.35 -12.69
C CYS A 40 -7.53 9.16 -12.24
N CYS A 41 -7.21 9.61 -11.04
CA CYS A 41 -5.93 9.30 -10.40
C CYS A 41 -6.09 9.23 -8.89
N PHE A 42 -5.16 8.57 -8.21
CA PHE A 42 -5.14 8.57 -6.76
C PHE A 42 -3.71 8.51 -6.20
N SER A 43 -3.52 9.08 -5.02
CA SER A 43 -2.26 8.97 -4.30
C SER A 43 -2.19 7.65 -3.54
N SER A 44 -1.13 6.88 -3.71
CA SER A 44 -0.87 5.66 -2.95
C SER A 44 0.55 5.68 -2.36
N PRO A 45 0.80 5.11 -1.19
CA PRO A 45 2.17 4.92 -0.69
C PRO A 45 2.89 3.70 -1.30
N TYR A 46 2.29 3.03 -2.29
CA TYR A 46 2.82 1.83 -2.91
C TYR A 46 2.42 1.79 -4.39
N SER A 47 3.25 1.16 -5.22
CA SER A 47 2.85 0.70 -6.54
C SER A 47 3.36 -0.72 -6.76
N ALA A 48 2.48 -1.60 -7.24
CA ALA A 48 2.85 -2.94 -7.68
C ALA A 48 3.71 -2.94 -8.96
N GLU A 49 4.00 -1.77 -9.52
CA GLU A 49 4.91 -1.58 -10.67
C GLU A 49 6.31 -1.13 -10.27
N ASP A 50 6.57 -0.90 -8.98
CA ASP A 50 7.91 -0.60 -8.48
C ASP A 50 8.91 -1.69 -8.91
N THR A 51 10.03 -1.27 -9.51
CA THR A 51 11.00 -2.17 -10.14
C THR A 51 12.05 -2.72 -9.19
N SER A 52 11.95 -2.45 -7.89
CA SER A 52 12.85 -3.05 -6.90
C SER A 52 12.69 -4.57 -6.88
N SER A 53 13.81 -5.27 -6.69
CA SER A 53 13.81 -6.73 -6.66
C SER A 53 12.93 -7.30 -5.53
N ILE A 54 12.87 -6.60 -4.39
CA ILE A 54 12.03 -6.98 -3.24
C ILE A 54 10.54 -6.90 -3.62
N ASN A 55 10.12 -5.83 -4.30
CA ASN A 55 8.74 -5.70 -4.75
C ASN A 55 8.39 -6.72 -5.84
N GLN A 56 9.22 -6.88 -6.86
CA GLN A 56 8.95 -7.83 -7.95
C GLN A 56 8.83 -9.27 -7.44
N ALA A 57 9.67 -9.67 -6.47
CA ALA A 57 9.56 -10.97 -5.84
C ALA A 57 8.27 -11.12 -5.03
N PHE A 58 7.85 -10.08 -4.31
CA PHE A 58 6.58 -10.06 -3.59
C PHE A 58 5.37 -10.14 -4.52
N VAL A 59 5.32 -9.35 -5.58
CA VAL A 59 4.25 -9.38 -6.58
C VAL A 59 4.13 -10.77 -7.20
N ALA A 60 5.24 -11.37 -7.62
CA ALA A 60 5.24 -12.71 -8.19
C ALA A 60 4.75 -13.79 -7.20
N ALA A 61 5.20 -13.73 -5.93
CA ALA A 61 4.77 -14.66 -4.90
C ALA A 61 3.27 -14.49 -4.57
N TYR A 62 2.81 -13.24 -4.44
CA TYR A 62 1.42 -12.92 -4.14
C TYR A 62 0.48 -13.37 -5.26
N GLN A 63 0.83 -13.08 -6.53
CA GLN A 63 0.06 -13.56 -7.68
C GLN A 63 0.02 -15.08 -7.79
N LYS A 64 1.13 -15.76 -7.47
CA LYS A 64 1.17 -17.23 -7.48
C LYS A 64 0.19 -17.83 -6.47
N GLU A 65 0.10 -17.25 -5.28
CA GLU A 65 -0.74 -17.73 -4.18
C GLU A 65 -2.22 -17.34 -4.38
N TYR A 66 -2.48 -16.05 -4.58
CA TYR A 66 -3.83 -15.48 -4.53
C TYR A 66 -4.48 -15.28 -5.90
N LYS A 67 -3.74 -15.49 -6.99
CA LYS A 67 -4.20 -15.29 -8.39
C LYS A 67 -4.60 -13.85 -8.71
N GLU A 68 -4.15 -12.90 -7.91
CA GLU A 68 -4.44 -11.46 -8.02
C GLU A 68 -3.15 -10.66 -7.81
N ARG A 69 -3.07 -9.44 -8.38
CA ARG A 69 -1.97 -8.52 -8.03
C ARG A 69 -2.20 -7.94 -6.63
N PRO A 70 -1.15 -7.78 -5.81
CA PRO A 70 -1.31 -7.14 -4.50
C PRO A 70 -1.68 -5.67 -4.67
N ASP A 71 -2.57 -5.19 -3.80
CA ASP A 71 -2.84 -3.77 -3.60
C ASP A 71 -1.90 -3.19 -2.52
N VAL A 72 -2.02 -1.89 -2.26
CA VAL A 72 -1.28 -1.22 -1.18
C VAL A 72 -1.53 -1.81 0.20
N PHE A 73 -2.73 -2.32 0.48
CA PHE A 73 -3.06 -2.87 1.80
C PHE A 73 -2.34 -4.19 2.04
N ALA A 74 -2.26 -5.05 1.02
CA ALA A 74 -1.47 -6.27 1.05
C ALA A 74 0.02 -5.98 1.26
N ALA A 75 0.58 -5.01 0.54
CA ALA A 75 1.98 -4.60 0.68
C ALA A 75 2.29 -4.04 2.08
N LEU A 76 1.44 -3.14 2.59
CA LEU A 76 1.61 -2.54 3.92
C LEU A 76 1.43 -3.56 5.05
N ALA A 77 0.48 -4.50 4.92
CA ALA A 77 0.29 -5.58 5.88
C ALA A 77 1.51 -6.50 5.93
N TYR A 78 2.06 -6.86 4.76
CA TYR A 78 3.26 -7.68 4.66
C TYR A 78 4.48 -7.02 5.32
N ASP A 79 4.68 -5.72 5.05
CA ASP A 79 5.77 -4.97 5.66
C ASP A 79 5.58 -4.78 7.16
N SER A 80 4.35 -4.55 7.62
CA SER A 80 4.03 -4.43 9.05
C SER A 80 4.30 -5.73 9.81
N ALA A 81 3.93 -6.88 9.22
CA ALA A 81 4.23 -8.18 9.80
C ALA A 81 5.74 -8.42 9.89
N LYS A 82 6.51 -8.07 8.85
CA LYS A 82 7.98 -8.16 8.87
C LYS A 82 8.61 -7.26 9.93
N LEU A 83 8.13 -6.03 10.06
CA LEU A 83 8.59 -5.10 11.11
C LEU A 83 8.37 -5.70 12.50
N PHE A 84 7.19 -6.26 12.74
CA PHE A 84 6.85 -6.86 14.02
C PHE A 84 7.67 -8.11 14.32
N LEU A 85 7.88 -8.99 13.33
CA LEU A 85 8.72 -10.19 13.49
C LEU A 85 10.17 -9.81 13.79
N LYS A 86 10.72 -8.82 13.09
CA LYS A 86 12.07 -8.29 13.38
C LYS A 86 12.17 -7.80 14.83
N ALA A 87 11.17 -7.07 15.31
CA ALA A 87 11.15 -6.58 16.69
C ALA A 87 11.02 -7.71 17.72
N LEU A 88 10.26 -8.76 17.43
CA LEU A 88 10.19 -9.97 18.26
C LEU A 88 11.56 -10.67 18.37
N GLU A 89 12.26 -10.80 17.25
CA GLU A 89 13.61 -11.38 17.20
C GLU A 89 14.61 -10.53 17.99
N GLU A 90 14.59 -9.20 17.81
CA GLU A 90 15.46 -8.26 18.54
C GLU A 90 15.16 -8.22 20.05
N ALA A 91 13.88 -8.35 20.44
CA ALA A 91 13.48 -8.39 21.83
C ALA A 91 13.84 -9.71 22.53
N GLY A 92 14.02 -10.80 21.77
CA GLY A 92 14.22 -12.15 22.28
C GLY A 92 13.07 -12.63 23.18
N SER A 93 11.88 -12.05 23.03
CA SER A 93 10.75 -12.24 23.93
C SER A 93 9.45 -11.81 23.26
N ALA A 94 8.34 -12.47 23.61
CA ALA A 94 6.99 -12.06 23.24
C ALA A 94 6.35 -11.10 24.28
N ASP A 95 7.13 -10.61 25.25
CA ASP A 95 6.66 -9.60 26.20
C ASP A 95 6.33 -8.27 25.47
N PRO A 96 5.11 -7.73 25.62
CA PRO A 96 4.68 -6.56 24.87
C PRO A 96 5.55 -5.32 25.08
N GLN A 97 6.08 -5.11 26.30
CA GLN A 97 6.92 -3.95 26.60
C GLN A 97 8.28 -4.08 25.91
N LYS A 98 8.89 -5.26 25.94
CA LYS A 98 10.16 -5.52 25.25
C LYS A 98 10.03 -5.38 23.73
N VAL A 99 8.93 -5.85 23.15
CA VAL A 99 8.68 -5.72 21.71
C VAL A 99 8.43 -4.26 21.32
N ALA A 100 7.65 -3.51 22.12
CA ALA A 100 7.46 -2.08 21.90
C ALA A 100 8.78 -1.30 21.97
N GLU A 101 9.65 -1.64 22.92
CA GLU A 101 10.99 -1.06 23.02
C GLU A 101 11.85 -1.38 21.78
N ALA A 102 11.83 -2.62 21.29
CA ALA A 102 12.54 -3.01 20.07
C ALA A 102 12.00 -2.28 18.82
N LEU A 103 10.67 -2.18 18.68
CA LEU A 103 10.03 -1.40 17.62
C LEU A 103 10.49 0.07 17.65
N SER A 104 10.51 0.69 18.83
CA SER A 104 10.92 2.09 18.99
C SER A 104 12.37 2.36 18.57
N LYS A 105 13.23 1.34 18.60
CA LYS A 105 14.63 1.40 18.18
C LYS A 105 14.84 1.18 16.69
N THR A 106 13.81 0.74 15.96
CA THR A 106 13.90 0.54 14.51
C THR A 106 13.95 1.89 13.80
N LYS A 107 15.11 2.24 13.26
CA LYS A 107 15.32 3.50 12.52
C LYS A 107 14.95 3.39 11.05
N GLU A 108 15.26 2.25 10.45
CA GLU A 108 15.10 2.00 9.03
C GLU A 108 14.69 0.54 8.80
N MET A 109 13.81 0.32 7.82
CA MET A 109 13.44 -1.02 7.36
C MET A 109 13.16 -1.01 5.87
N ALA A 110 13.91 -1.82 5.12
CA ALA A 110 13.59 -2.14 3.73
C ALA A 110 12.37 -3.06 3.67
N GLY A 111 11.39 -2.73 2.82
CA GLY A 111 10.21 -3.56 2.59
C GLY A 111 9.72 -3.48 1.15
N VAL A 112 8.63 -4.18 0.86
CA VAL A 112 8.05 -4.26 -0.49
C VAL A 112 7.46 -2.93 -0.92
N SER A 113 6.94 -2.14 0.03
CA SER A 113 6.48 -0.77 -0.20
C SER A 113 7.61 0.29 -0.13
N GLY A 114 8.84 -0.11 -0.44
CA GLY A 114 10.04 0.71 -0.30
C GLY A 114 10.63 0.72 1.11
N THR A 115 11.72 1.46 1.29
CA THR A 115 12.37 1.67 2.59
C THR A 115 11.60 2.67 3.44
N LYS A 116 11.38 2.32 4.71
CA LYS A 116 10.73 3.20 5.71
C LYS A 116 11.79 3.67 6.68
N THR A 117 11.72 4.94 7.03
CA THR A 117 12.33 5.48 8.25
C THR A 117 11.22 5.96 9.17
N PHE A 118 11.49 6.04 10.47
CA PHE A 118 10.48 6.42 11.46
C PHE A 118 10.85 7.73 12.15
N CYS A 119 9.89 8.66 12.26
CA CYS A 119 10.08 9.90 13.01
C CYS A 119 9.91 9.68 14.52
N ALA A 120 10.12 10.74 15.31
CA ALA A 120 10.03 10.69 16.78
C ALA A 120 8.65 10.21 17.29
N ASP A 121 7.58 10.45 16.53
CA ASP A 121 6.22 10.03 16.87
C ASP A 121 5.89 8.61 16.38
N HIS A 122 6.90 7.84 15.96
CA HIS A 122 6.77 6.48 15.40
C HIS A 122 6.00 6.39 14.07
N ASN A 123 5.82 7.51 13.38
CA ASN A 123 5.21 7.51 12.05
C ASN A 123 6.26 7.21 10.96
N PRO A 124 5.93 6.39 9.96
CA PRO A 124 6.81 6.14 8.83
C PRO A 124 6.91 7.38 7.92
N ILE A 125 8.13 7.79 7.60
CA ILE A 125 8.44 8.78 6.57
C ILE A 125 8.61 8.02 5.25
N LYS A 126 7.73 8.29 4.29
CA LYS A 126 7.69 7.62 2.98
C LYS A 126 7.18 8.55 1.89
N SER A 127 7.55 8.25 0.65
CA SER A 127 7.01 8.93 -0.53
C SER A 127 5.60 8.42 -0.87
N ALA A 128 4.83 9.25 -1.54
CA ALA A 128 3.60 8.85 -2.23
C ALA A 128 3.85 8.80 -3.74
N VAL A 129 3.11 7.96 -4.43
CA VAL A 129 3.04 7.86 -5.90
C VAL A 129 1.63 8.22 -6.35
N ILE A 130 1.50 8.74 -7.56
CA ILE A 130 0.20 8.93 -8.23
C ILE A 130 -0.01 7.74 -9.15
N ILE A 131 -1.18 7.10 -9.03
CA ILE A 131 -1.62 5.99 -9.88
C ILE A 131 -2.79 6.48 -10.74
N GLU A 132 -2.79 6.09 -12.01
CA GLU A 132 -3.79 6.46 -13.04
C GLU A 132 -4.41 5.20 -13.66
#